data_AF-A0A4Y3KLR1-F1
#
_entry.id   AF-A0A4Y3KLR1-F1
#
_cell.length_a   1.000
_cell.length_b   1.000
_cell.length_c   1.000
_cell.angle_alpha   90.00
_cell.angle_beta   90.00
_cell.angle_gamma   90.00
#
_symmetry.space_group_name_H-M   'P 1'
#
loop_
_entity.id
_entity.type
_entity.pdbx_description
1 polymer ?
#
loop_
_entity_poly.entity_id
_entity_poly.type
_entity_poly.pdbx_seq_one_letter_code
_entity_poly.pdbx_strand_id
1 'polypeptide(L)'
;MRLTSSDGAWVELRPVRYQSGRGRPQADGGFDFDGNWVVIDGHVRTAEGVEYSFRDPCLLTDDLREISGWLKAVADRRVPPTPWPADEASLLAFTEPNIAFSVHADVGRDIRLRVHLSLEAGPPSRGSDRPGLYEYFVDLSLTPDGLGTAAEAWDMEIAAFPRR
;
A
#
# COMPACT_ATOMS: atom_id res chain seq x y z
N MET A 1 -9.51 -2.55 0.26
CA MET A 1 -8.99 -3.37 -0.84
C MET A 1 -8.27 -4.56 -0.26
N ARG A 2 -8.33 -5.74 -0.89
CA ARG A 2 -7.53 -6.91 -0.50
C ARG A 2 -6.83 -7.56 -1.68
N LEU A 3 -5.52 -7.77 -1.55
CA LEU A 3 -4.68 -8.53 -2.47
C LEU A 3 -4.50 -9.94 -1.88
N THR A 4 -4.96 -10.97 -2.58
CA THR A 4 -4.89 -12.37 -2.10
C THR A 4 -4.07 -13.22 -3.06
N SER A 5 -2.98 -13.80 -2.55
CA SER A 5 -2.06 -14.67 -3.26
C SER A 5 -2.59 -16.10 -3.36
N SER A 6 -2.13 -16.85 -4.35
CA SER A 6 -2.51 -18.26 -4.57
C SER A 6 -2.01 -19.23 -3.49
N ASP A 7 -0.98 -18.83 -2.73
CA ASP A 7 -0.44 -19.57 -1.58
C ASP A 7 -1.16 -19.27 -0.25
N GLY A 8 -2.21 -18.45 -0.29
CA GLY A 8 -3.00 -18.07 0.89
C GLY A 8 -2.48 -16.87 1.67
N ALA A 9 -1.34 -16.27 1.26
CA ALA A 9 -0.93 -14.96 1.77
C ALA A 9 -1.89 -13.87 1.28
N TRP A 10 -2.07 -12.82 2.07
CA TRP A 10 -2.86 -11.66 1.65
C TRP A 10 -2.47 -10.40 2.41
N VAL A 11 -2.67 -9.26 1.76
CA VAL A 11 -2.60 -7.93 2.38
C VAL A 11 -3.90 -7.19 2.08
N GLU A 12 -4.54 -6.69 3.13
CA GLU A 12 -5.74 -5.89 3.07
C GLU A 12 -5.42 -4.49 3.61
N LEU A 13 -5.76 -3.46 2.83
CA LEU A 13 -5.61 -2.06 3.19
C LEU A 13 -6.96 -1.39 3.09
N ARG A 14 -7.33 -0.62 4.10
CA ARG A 14 -8.59 0.13 4.12
C ARG A 14 -8.37 1.57 4.61
N PRO A 15 -8.74 2.59 3.83
CA PRO A 15 -8.79 3.96 4.33
C PRO A 15 -9.98 4.07 5.31
N VAL A 16 -9.73 4.55 6.53
CA VAL A 16 -10.77 4.56 7.58
C VAL A 16 -11.25 5.96 7.98
N ARG A 17 -10.34 6.93 8.03
CA ARG A 17 -10.63 8.33 8.36
C ARG A 17 -9.45 9.22 8.00
N TYR A 18 -9.67 10.52 7.91
CA TYR A 18 -8.57 11.48 7.94
C TYR A 18 -7.92 11.50 9.34
N GLN A 19 -6.60 11.75 9.41
CA GLN A 19 -5.85 11.84 10.67
C GLN A 19 -6.39 12.98 11.52
N SER A 20 -6.38 14.18 10.95
CA SER A 20 -7.07 15.36 11.43
C SER A 20 -8.55 15.25 11.07
N GLY A 21 -9.45 15.75 11.91
CA GLY A 21 -10.91 15.71 11.67
C GLY A 21 -11.35 16.42 10.37
N ARG A 22 -12.63 16.79 10.23
CA ARG A 22 -13.00 17.76 9.17
C ARG A 22 -12.19 19.03 9.40
N GLY A 23 -11.23 19.33 8.52
CA GLY A 23 -10.35 20.49 8.63
C GLY A 23 -11.17 21.76 8.78
N ARG A 24 -10.73 22.66 9.67
CA ARG A 24 -11.22 24.04 9.64
C ARG A 24 -10.50 24.74 8.48
N PRO A 25 -11.17 25.63 7.73
CA PRO A 25 -10.47 26.44 6.74
C PRO A 25 -9.31 27.17 7.41
N GLN A 26 -8.11 27.08 6.83
CA GLN A 26 -6.96 27.83 7.30
C GLN A 26 -7.27 29.33 7.14
N ALA A 27 -7.09 30.12 8.20
CA ALA A 27 -7.57 31.50 8.29
C ALA A 27 -6.91 32.45 7.25
N ASP A 28 -5.83 32.02 6.61
CA ASP A 28 -5.02 32.76 5.64
C ASP A 28 -5.21 32.28 4.18
N GLY A 29 -6.06 31.28 3.93
CA GLY A 29 -6.28 30.72 2.59
C GLY A 29 -5.16 29.79 2.11
N GLY A 30 -4.29 29.32 3.00
CA GLY A 30 -3.28 28.29 2.71
C GLY A 30 -3.88 26.89 2.50
N PHE A 31 -3.20 26.05 1.72
CA PHE A 31 -3.53 24.62 1.59
C PHE A 31 -3.13 23.89 2.89
N ASP A 32 -4.11 23.29 3.57
CA ASP A 32 -3.88 22.48 4.77
C ASP A 32 -3.35 21.09 4.38
N PHE A 33 -2.04 20.98 4.14
CA PHE A 33 -1.37 19.71 3.87
C PHE A 33 -1.63 18.66 4.97
N ASP A 34 -1.73 19.09 6.23
CA ASP A 34 -1.99 18.20 7.38
C ASP A 34 -3.41 17.61 7.38
N GLY A 35 -4.34 18.24 6.66
CA GLY A 35 -5.72 17.79 6.50
C GLY A 35 -5.89 16.58 5.58
N ASN A 36 -4.86 16.25 4.78
CA ASN A 36 -4.90 15.25 3.72
C ASN A 36 -4.36 13.87 4.12
N TRP A 37 -3.81 13.73 5.32
CA TRP A 37 -3.41 12.43 5.86
C TRP A 37 -4.60 11.54 6.12
N VAL A 38 -4.50 10.29 5.68
CA VAL A 38 -5.51 9.25 5.80
C VAL A 38 -4.95 8.12 6.64
N VAL A 39 -5.69 7.78 7.69
CA VAL A 39 -5.44 6.60 8.51
C VAL A 39 -5.81 5.38 7.70
N ILE A 40 -4.85 4.47 7.56
CA ILE A 40 -5.02 3.16 6.93
C ILE A 40 -5.13 2.12 8.02
N ASP A 41 -6.15 1.27 7.91
CA ASP A 41 -6.30 0.05 8.67
C ASP A 41 -5.82 -1.10 7.80
N GLY A 42 -4.71 -1.72 8.20
CA GLY A 42 -4.01 -2.72 7.42
C GLY A 42 -4.02 -4.07 8.12
N HIS A 43 -4.30 -5.12 7.38
CA HIS A 43 -4.27 -6.50 7.85
C HIS A 43 -3.41 -7.34 6.92
N VAL A 44 -2.59 -8.20 7.51
CA VAL A 44 -1.55 -8.95 6.79
C VAL A 44 -1.59 -10.40 7.23
N ARG A 45 -1.53 -11.31 6.27
CA ARG A 45 -1.24 -12.72 6.49
C ARG A 45 -0.16 -13.19 5.53
N THR A 46 0.90 -13.80 6.05
CA THR A 46 1.97 -14.39 5.23
C THR A 46 1.63 -15.83 4.83
N ALA A 47 2.36 -16.38 3.85
CA ALA A 47 2.20 -17.77 3.41
C ALA A 47 2.50 -18.77 4.54
N GLU A 48 3.39 -18.38 5.47
CA GLU A 48 3.76 -19.15 6.66
C GLU A 48 2.68 -19.08 7.77
N GLY A 49 1.63 -18.28 7.57
CA GLY A 49 0.50 -18.16 8.50
C GLY A 49 0.70 -17.13 9.61
N VAL A 50 1.75 -16.30 9.54
CA VAL A 50 1.88 -15.15 10.45
C VAL A 50 0.82 -14.12 10.09
N GLU A 51 0.06 -13.66 11.09
CA GLU A 51 -1.04 -12.72 10.89
C GLU A 51 -0.92 -11.56 11.88
N TYR A 52 -1.06 -10.34 11.37
CA TYR A 52 -0.99 -9.13 12.18
C TYR A 52 -1.74 -7.98 11.51
N SER A 53 -1.92 -6.90 12.25
CA SER A 53 -2.59 -5.69 11.77
C SER A 53 -1.88 -4.44 12.24
N PHE A 54 -2.03 -3.36 11.49
CA PHE A 54 -1.56 -2.02 11.85
C PHE A 54 -2.65 -1.00 11.58
N ARG A 55 -2.57 0.16 12.25
CA ARG A 55 -3.47 1.26 12.00
C ARG A 55 -2.77 2.59 12.21
N ASP A 56 -2.50 3.30 11.13
CA ASP A 56 -1.62 4.46 11.17
C ASP A 56 -1.93 5.49 10.06
N PRO A 57 -1.75 6.80 10.28
CA PRO A 57 -1.85 7.80 9.23
C PRO A 57 -0.61 7.77 8.34
N CYS A 58 -0.66 7.00 7.26
CA CYS A 58 0.53 6.76 6.44
C CYS A 58 0.33 6.99 4.94
N LEU A 59 -0.83 7.50 4.50
CA LEU A 59 -1.06 7.86 3.10
C LEU A 59 -1.76 9.21 3.02
N LEU A 60 -1.37 10.03 2.05
CA LEU A 60 -2.10 11.22 1.63
C LEU A 60 -3.25 10.83 0.71
N THR A 61 -4.25 11.70 0.57
CA THR A 61 -5.33 11.49 -0.41
C THR A 61 -4.82 11.31 -1.85
N ASP A 62 -3.65 11.86 -2.18
CA ASP A 62 -3.03 11.67 -3.49
C ASP A 62 -2.42 10.29 -3.65
N ASP A 63 -1.70 9.80 -2.64
CA ASP A 63 -1.15 8.45 -2.59
C ASP A 63 -2.23 7.39 -2.83
N LEU A 64 -3.44 7.59 -2.28
CA LEU A 64 -4.58 6.69 -2.52
C LEU A 64 -4.89 6.53 -4.02
N ARG A 65 -4.83 7.61 -4.79
CA ARG A 65 -5.10 7.59 -6.23
C ARG A 65 -3.93 6.98 -7.00
N GLU A 66 -2.71 7.26 -6.55
CA GLU A 66 -1.50 6.67 -7.12
C GLU A 66 -1.49 5.15 -6.99
N ILE A 67 -1.90 4.60 -5.83
CA ILE A 67 -2.07 3.16 -5.63
C ILE A 67 -3.05 2.56 -6.65
N SER A 68 -4.23 3.18 -6.84
CA SER A 68 -5.21 2.72 -7.85
C SER A 68 -4.61 2.68 -9.25
N GLY A 69 -3.99 3.79 -9.66
CA GLY A 69 -3.38 3.93 -10.98
C GLY A 69 -2.26 2.92 -11.20
N TRP A 70 -1.44 2.69 -10.17
CA TRP A 70 -0.36 1.72 -10.21
C TRP A 70 -0.88 0.28 -10.29
N LEU A 71 -1.86 -0.12 -9.49
CA LEU A 71 -2.44 -1.48 -9.55
C LEU A 71 -3.04 -1.79 -10.93
N LYS A 72 -3.73 -0.82 -11.54
CA LYS A 72 -4.23 -0.94 -12.92
C LYS A 72 -3.09 -1.06 -13.92
N ALA A 73 -2.03 -0.28 -13.75
CA ALA A 73 -0.84 -0.36 -14.59
C ALA A 73 -0.12 -1.71 -14.46
N VAL A 74 -0.07 -2.30 -13.26
CA VAL A 74 0.46 -3.64 -13.05
C VAL A 74 -0.44 -4.68 -13.71
N ALA A 75 -1.76 -4.61 -13.54
CA ALA A 75 -2.71 -5.52 -14.20
C ALA A 75 -2.53 -5.54 -15.73
N ASP A 76 -2.28 -4.36 -16.32
CA ASP A 76 -1.99 -4.18 -17.74
C ASP A 76 -0.54 -4.53 -18.13
N ARG A 77 0.30 -5.00 -17.20
CA ARG A 77 1.75 -5.28 -17.40
C ARG A 77 2.56 -4.09 -17.91
N ARG A 78 2.17 -2.88 -17.51
CA ARG A 78 2.85 -1.63 -17.87
C ARG A 78 3.93 -1.21 -16.86
N VAL A 79 4.04 -1.90 -15.73
CA VAL A 79 5.07 -1.68 -14.71
C VAL A 79 6.12 -2.79 -14.81
N PRO A 80 7.39 -2.47 -15.08
CA PRO A 80 8.44 -3.48 -15.19
C PRO A 80 8.78 -4.09 -13.82
N PRO A 81 9.31 -5.33 -13.79
CA PRO A 81 9.89 -5.91 -12.57
C PRO A 81 11.01 -5.03 -11.99
N THR A 82 10.99 -4.86 -10.67
CA THR A 82 12.00 -4.14 -9.89
C THR A 82 13.00 -5.15 -9.31
N PRO A 83 14.30 -5.08 -9.65
CA PRO A 83 15.34 -5.93 -9.05
C PRO A 83 15.39 -5.86 -7.52
N TRP A 84 16.00 -6.84 -6.86
CA TRP A 84 16.22 -6.81 -5.41
C TRP A 84 17.70 -7.05 -5.06
N PRO A 85 18.30 -6.27 -4.13
CA PRO A 85 17.72 -5.14 -3.40
C PRO A 85 17.36 -3.95 -4.32
N ALA A 86 16.34 -3.19 -3.95
CA ALA A 86 15.86 -2.02 -4.70
C ALA A 86 16.17 -0.73 -3.94
N ASP A 87 16.43 0.36 -4.67
CA ASP A 87 16.34 1.69 -4.08
C ASP A 87 14.87 2.12 -3.97
N GLU A 88 14.60 3.08 -3.09
CA GLU A 88 13.25 3.63 -2.89
C GLU A 88 12.70 4.25 -4.18
N ALA A 89 13.56 4.84 -5.02
CA ALA A 89 13.17 5.44 -6.30
C ALA A 89 12.60 4.44 -7.31
N SER A 90 12.88 3.14 -7.13
CA SER A 90 12.36 2.05 -7.96
C SER A 90 11.06 1.44 -7.42
N LEU A 91 10.55 1.94 -6.29
CA LEU A 91 9.30 1.53 -5.66
C LEU A 91 8.19 2.54 -5.95
N LEU A 92 6.94 2.10 -5.87
CA LEU A 92 5.85 3.02 -5.53
C LEU A 92 5.91 3.25 -4.01
N ALA A 93 6.62 4.29 -3.60
CA ALA A 93 6.80 4.70 -2.21
C ALA A 93 6.12 6.05 -1.94
N PHE A 94 5.84 6.34 -0.68
CA PHE A 94 5.06 7.51 -0.26
C PHE A 94 5.79 8.34 0.79
N THR A 95 5.21 9.49 1.13
CA THR A 95 5.81 10.44 2.09
C THR A 95 6.06 9.80 3.45
N GLU A 96 5.10 9.02 3.97
CA GLU A 96 5.31 8.19 5.15
C GLU A 96 5.71 6.78 4.71
N PRO A 97 6.91 6.29 5.05
CA PRO A 97 7.51 5.09 4.46
C PRO A 97 6.94 3.76 5.02
N ASN A 98 5.69 3.75 5.48
CA ASN A 98 5.06 2.57 6.08
C ASN A 98 4.67 1.54 5.02
N ILE A 99 4.25 2.00 3.84
CA ILE A 99 3.77 1.14 2.74
C ILE A 99 4.52 1.50 1.46
N ALA A 100 4.97 0.51 0.72
CA ALA A 100 5.39 0.68 -0.67
C ALA A 100 5.05 -0.55 -1.51
N PHE A 101 5.08 -0.41 -2.83
CA PHE A 101 4.79 -1.51 -3.75
C PHE A 101 5.88 -1.64 -4.82
N SER A 102 6.14 -2.87 -5.24
CA SER A 102 6.94 -3.12 -6.45
C SER A 102 6.53 -4.42 -7.13
N VAL A 103 6.87 -4.54 -8.41
CA VAL A 103 6.70 -5.80 -9.15
C VAL A 103 7.95 -6.65 -8.91
N HIS A 104 7.79 -7.87 -8.41
CA HIS A 104 8.88 -8.82 -8.29
C HIS A 104 9.14 -9.49 -9.64
N ALA A 105 8.11 -10.03 -10.29
CA ALA A 105 8.25 -10.71 -11.58
C ALA A 105 6.91 -10.79 -12.32
N ASP A 106 6.97 -10.74 -13.66
CA ASP A 106 5.90 -11.23 -14.52
C ASP A 106 6.20 -12.69 -14.86
N VAL A 107 5.31 -13.61 -14.44
CA VAL A 107 5.46 -15.06 -14.64
C VAL A 107 4.45 -15.58 -15.67
N GLY A 108 4.08 -14.73 -16.62
CA GLY A 108 3.19 -15.07 -17.72
C GLY A 108 1.74 -14.99 -17.31
N ARG A 109 1.20 -16.01 -16.63
CA ARG A 109 -0.21 -16.01 -16.20
C ARG A 109 -0.46 -15.14 -14.96
N ASP A 110 0.52 -15.13 -14.06
CA ASP A 110 0.46 -14.39 -12.80
C ASP A 110 1.52 -13.29 -12.78
N ILE A 111 1.33 -12.33 -11.89
CA ILE A 111 2.25 -11.24 -11.59
C ILE A 111 2.55 -11.34 -10.10
N ARG A 112 3.84 -11.39 -9.76
CA ARG A 112 4.30 -11.37 -8.37
C ARG A 112 4.55 -9.94 -7.93
N LEU A 113 3.87 -9.51 -6.88
CA LEU A 113 4.06 -8.20 -6.27
C LEU A 113 4.71 -8.33 -4.91
N ARG A 114 5.47 -7.31 -4.53
CA ARG A 114 5.88 -7.09 -3.16
C ARG A 114 5.05 -5.95 -2.60
N VAL A 115 4.40 -6.20 -1.48
CA VAL A 115 3.87 -5.15 -0.61
C VAL A 115 4.87 -4.95 0.52
N HIS A 116 5.65 -3.88 0.41
CA HIS A 116 6.65 -3.51 1.38
C HIS A 116 5.98 -2.85 2.58
N LEU A 117 6.35 -3.29 3.78
CA LEU A 117 5.73 -2.86 5.02
C LEU A 117 6.83 -2.52 6.03
N SER A 118 6.99 -1.23 6.31
CA SER A 118 8.00 -0.70 7.23
C SER A 118 7.36 -0.09 8.47
N LEU A 119 8.21 0.21 9.46
CA LEU A 119 7.82 0.95 10.67
C LEU A 119 6.57 0.34 11.34
N GLU A 120 5.51 1.11 11.56
CA GLU A 120 4.26 0.70 12.22
C GLU A 120 3.48 -0.35 11.43
N ALA A 121 3.70 -0.44 10.11
CA ALA A 121 3.11 -1.45 9.24
C ALA A 121 3.94 -2.74 9.15
N GLY A 122 5.18 -2.70 9.62
CA GLY A 122 6.10 -3.83 9.61
C GLY A 122 5.67 -5.00 10.51
N PRO A 123 6.39 -6.13 10.42
CA PRO A 123 6.02 -7.33 11.17
C PRO A 123 6.27 -7.12 12.67
N PRO A 124 5.56 -7.86 13.55
CA PRO A 124 5.81 -7.85 14.99
C PRO A 124 7.26 -8.29 15.29
N SER A 125 8.15 -7.32 15.44
CA SER A 125 9.60 -7.53 15.62
C SER A 125 10.13 -6.64 16.74
N ARG A 126 11.13 -7.14 17.48
CA ARG A 126 11.66 -6.48 18.68
C ARG A 126 13.12 -6.06 18.48
N GLY A 127 13.44 -4.83 18.85
CA GLY A 127 14.83 -4.35 18.92
C GLY A 127 15.55 -4.42 17.57
N SER A 128 16.74 -5.01 17.57
CA SER A 128 17.63 -5.13 16.40
C SER A 128 17.12 -6.05 15.30
N ASP A 129 16.07 -6.83 15.55
CA ASP A 129 15.47 -7.72 14.55
C ASP A 129 14.49 -7.00 13.63
N ARG A 130 14.31 -5.68 13.81
CA ARG A 130 13.50 -4.84 12.93
C ARG A 130 14.18 -4.67 11.58
N PRO A 131 13.52 -5.06 10.48
CA PRO A 131 14.02 -4.84 9.13
C PRO A 131 14.25 -3.35 8.85
N GLY A 132 15.20 -3.03 7.97
CA GLY A 132 15.36 -1.69 7.42
C GLY A 132 14.13 -1.26 6.59
N LEU A 133 14.08 0.02 6.22
CA LEU A 133 12.98 0.54 5.39
C LEU A 133 12.85 -0.28 4.10
N TYR A 134 11.62 -0.72 3.84
CA TYR A 134 11.22 -1.55 2.70
C TYR A 134 11.89 -2.93 2.58
N GLU A 135 12.76 -3.32 3.52
CA GLU A 135 13.43 -4.63 3.49
C GLU A 135 12.47 -5.79 3.78
N TYR A 136 11.41 -5.53 4.53
CA TYR A 136 10.32 -6.48 4.74
C TYR A 136 9.19 -6.24 3.75
N PHE A 137 8.75 -7.33 3.12
CA PHE A 137 7.62 -7.32 2.21
C PHE A 137 6.88 -8.65 2.24
N VAL A 138 5.60 -8.60 1.89
CA VAL A 138 4.82 -9.80 1.56
C VAL A 138 4.84 -9.98 0.05
N ASP A 139 5.32 -11.13 -0.41
CA ASP A 139 5.28 -11.53 -1.82
C ASP A 139 3.92 -12.14 -2.13
N LEU A 140 3.23 -11.62 -3.14
CA LEU A 140 1.88 -12.01 -3.52
C LEU A 140 1.84 -12.39 -5.01
N SER A 141 1.45 -13.63 -5.30
CA SER A 141 1.22 -14.10 -6.67
C SER A 141 -0.23 -13.89 -7.07
N LEU A 142 -0.48 -12.92 -7.95
CA LEU A 142 -1.81 -12.43 -8.32
C LEU A 142 -2.06 -12.57 -9.82
N THR A 143 -3.30 -12.80 -10.22
CA THR A 143 -3.69 -12.71 -11.64
C THR A 143 -3.96 -11.24 -12.03
N PRO A 144 -3.84 -10.87 -13.32
CA PRO A 144 -4.27 -9.56 -13.81
C PRO A 144 -5.71 -9.19 -13.40
N ASP A 145 -6.64 -10.14 -13.52
CA ASP A 145 -8.05 -9.93 -13.15
C ASP A 145 -8.20 -9.69 -11.63
N GLY A 146 -7.42 -10.40 -10.81
CA GLY A 146 -7.38 -10.20 -9.36
C GLY A 146 -6.87 -8.80 -8.99
N LEU A 147 -5.86 -8.30 -9.70
CA LEU A 147 -5.34 -6.94 -9.54
C LEU A 147 -6.37 -5.88 -9.97
N GLY A 148 -7.04 -6.09 -11.10
CA GLY A 148 -8.12 -5.22 -11.56
C GLY A 148 -9.26 -5.13 -10.55
N THR A 149 -9.72 -6.28 -10.04
CA THR A 149 -10.75 -6.36 -9.00
C THR A 149 -10.33 -5.63 -7.71
N ALA A 150 -9.08 -5.80 -7.29
CA ALA A 150 -8.55 -5.11 -6.11
C ALA A 150 -8.49 -3.59 -6.32
N ALA A 151 -8.08 -3.13 -7.51
CA ALA A 151 -8.04 -1.71 -7.85
C ALA A 151 -9.45 -1.09 -7.89
N GLU A 152 -10.45 -1.80 -8.43
CA GLU A 152 -11.85 -1.35 -8.42
C GLU A 152 -12.41 -1.27 -6.98
N ALA A 153 -12.11 -2.26 -6.14
CA ALA A 153 -12.49 -2.24 -4.74
C ALA A 153 -11.84 -1.05 -4.01
N TRP A 154 -10.57 -0.78 -4.31
CA TRP A 154 -9.87 0.38 -3.78
C TRP A 154 -10.51 1.69 -4.23
N ASP A 155 -10.84 1.86 -5.51
CA ASP A 155 -11.52 3.05 -6.04
C ASP A 155 -12.84 3.34 -5.32
N MET A 156 -13.64 2.31 -5.05
CA MET A 156 -14.89 2.44 -4.30
C MET A 156 -14.64 2.92 -2.85
N GLU A 157 -13.60 2.42 -2.19
CA GLU A 157 -13.27 2.81 -0.83
C GLU A 157 -12.73 4.24 -0.74
N ILE A 158 -11.84 4.63 -1.66
CA ILE A 158 -11.19 5.96 -1.65
C ILE A 158 -12.13 7.07 -2.11
N ALA A 159 -13.28 6.76 -2.71
CA ALA A 159 -14.31 7.74 -3.08
C ALA A 159 -14.83 8.55 -1.88
N ALA A 160 -14.76 7.99 -0.67
CA ALA A 160 -15.08 8.69 0.58
C ALA A 160 -13.99 9.68 1.05
N PHE A 161 -12.84 9.71 0.37
CA PHE A 161 -11.64 10.48 0.72
C PHE A 161 -11.21 11.43 -0.42
N PRO A 162 -12.03 12.45 -0.75
CA PRO A 162 -11.63 13.47 -1.71
C PRO A 162 -10.39 14.25 -1.25
N ARG A 163 -9.62 14.78 -2.20
CA ARG A 163 -8.54 15.75 -1.92
C ARG A 163 -9.11 16.94 -1.16
N ARG A 164 -8.36 17.48 -0.20
CA ARG A 164 -8.71 18.70 0.54
C ARG A 164 -7.75 19.83 0.24
#